data_AF-A0A8T5B4D7-F1
#
_entry.id   AF-A0A8T5B4D7-F1
#
_cell.length_a   1.000
_cell.length_b   1.000
_cell.length_c   1.000
_cell.angle_alpha   90.00
_cell.angle_beta   90.00
_cell.angle_gamma   90.00
#
_symmetry.space_group_name_H-M   'P 1'
#
loop_
_entity.id
_entity.type
_entity.pdbx_description
1 polymer ?
#
loop_
_entity_poly.entity_id
_entity_poly.type
_entity_poly.pdbx_seq_one_letter_code
_entity_poly.pdbx_strand_id
1 'polypeptide(L)'
;MSRDQVIGALLLVVGVLGIIIYGWLVFLSQWSMLVLQLTGFVAVAAILAIVSWIGYTLATTPPPKPIEEIEKEVEEELKKTEEASGAEGEKAGGEEERKE
;
A
#
# COMPACT_ATOMS: atom_id res chain seq x y z
N MET A 1 23.61 -11.95 -18.86
CA MET A 1 22.36 -12.16 -18.07
C MET A 1 21.45 -11.00 -18.35
N SER A 2 20.15 -11.25 -18.54
CA SER A 2 19.16 -10.16 -18.61
C SER A 2 19.11 -9.45 -17.25
N ARG A 3 18.77 -8.16 -17.26
CA ARG A 3 18.72 -7.36 -16.01
C ARG A 3 17.77 -7.99 -14.99
N ASP A 4 16.68 -8.57 -15.47
CA ASP A 4 15.69 -9.27 -14.64
C ASP A 4 16.25 -10.53 -13.98
N GLN A 5 17.11 -11.27 -14.69
CA GLN A 5 17.77 -12.46 -14.14
C GLN A 5 18.81 -12.10 -13.08
N VAL A 6 19.49 -10.96 -13.21
CA VAL A 6 20.43 -10.46 -12.19
C VAL A 6 19.67 -10.03 -10.93
N ILE A 7 18.55 -9.32 -11.08
CA ILE A 7 17.70 -8.90 -9.96
C ILE A 7 17.14 -10.12 -9.24
N GLY A 8 16.61 -11.09 -10.00
CA GLY A 8 16.11 -12.34 -9.43
C GLY A 8 17.19 -13.14 -8.67
N ALA A 9 18.39 -13.25 -9.24
CA ALA A 9 19.51 -13.93 -8.58
C ALA A 9 19.97 -13.19 -7.32
N LEU A 10 20.00 -11.85 -7.35
CA LEU A 10 20.37 -11.04 -6.19
C LEU A 10 19.35 -11.20 -5.05
N LEU A 11 18.06 -11.14 -5.36
CA LEU A 11 16.99 -11.36 -4.37
C LEU A 11 17.08 -12.77 -3.75
N LEU A 12 17.36 -13.79 -4.58
CA LEU A 12 17.54 -15.16 -4.10
C LEU A 12 18.73 -15.25 -3.13
N VAL A 13 19.89 -14.71 -3.51
CA VAL A 13 21.09 -14.75 -2.66
C VAL A 13 20.87 -14.02 -1.35
N VAL A 14 20.27 -12.81 -1.40
CA VAL A 14 19.96 -12.04 -0.19
C VAL A 14 18.98 -12.79 0.71
N GLY A 15 17.94 -13.39 0.15
CA GLY A 15 16.96 -14.18 0.91
C GLY A 15 17.61 -15.40 1.58
N VAL A 16 18.40 -16.17 0.83
CA VAL A 16 19.10 -17.35 1.35
C VAL A 16 20.09 -16.96 2.45
N LEU A 17 20.87 -15.89 2.25
CA LEU A 17 21.78 -15.37 3.27
C LEU A 17 21.02 -14.91 4.52
N GLY A 18 19.88 -14.22 4.35
CA GLY A 18 19.03 -13.80 5.45
C GLY A 18 18.54 -14.99 6.29
N ILE A 19 18.10 -16.08 5.66
CA ILE A 19 17.67 -17.31 6.34
C ILE A 19 18.83 -17.93 7.14
N ILE A 20 20.00 -18.04 6.53
CA ILE A 20 21.19 -18.63 7.17
C ILE A 20 21.61 -17.79 8.39
N ILE A 21 21.70 -16.46 8.24
CA ILE A 21 22.10 -15.56 9.32
C ILE A 21 21.08 -15.56 10.44
N TYR A 22 19.79 -15.45 10.13
CA TYR A 22 18.72 -15.46 11.13
C TYR A 22 18.66 -16.81 11.86
N GLY A 23 18.72 -17.93 11.13
CA GLY A 23 18.79 -19.27 11.72
C GLY A 23 20.00 -19.42 12.65
N TRP A 24 21.17 -18.94 12.26
CA TRP A 24 22.35 -18.93 13.12
C TRP A 24 22.11 -18.12 14.41
N LEU A 25 21.56 -16.91 14.29
CA LEU A 25 21.26 -16.05 15.44
C LEU A 25 20.23 -16.68 16.40
N VAL A 26 19.26 -17.43 15.88
CA VAL A 26 18.21 -18.05 16.68
C VAL A 26 18.67 -19.36 17.33
N PHE A 27 19.44 -20.20 16.63
CA PHE A 27 19.74 -21.55 17.13
C PHE A 27 21.12 -21.70 17.77
N LEU A 28 22.11 -20.92 17.35
CA LEU A 28 23.52 -21.11 17.75
C LEU A 28 24.07 -19.95 18.59
N SER A 29 23.33 -18.85 18.68
CA SER A 29 23.75 -17.66 19.44
C SER A 29 23.12 -17.59 20.82
N GLN A 30 23.91 -17.16 21.80
CA GLN A 30 23.47 -16.82 23.16
C GLN A 30 22.43 -15.67 23.20
N TRP A 31 22.26 -14.94 22.08
CA TRP A 31 21.28 -13.87 21.90
C TRP A 31 19.92 -14.38 21.39
N SER A 32 19.77 -15.69 21.20
CA SER A 32 18.55 -16.34 20.69
C SER A 32 17.28 -15.82 21.36
N MET A 33 17.28 -15.75 22.70
CA MET A 33 16.11 -15.30 23.46
C MET A 33 15.73 -13.85 23.12
N LEU A 34 16.72 -12.95 22.99
CA LEU A 34 16.49 -11.55 22.63
C LEU A 34 15.95 -11.45 21.20
N VAL A 35 16.52 -12.20 20.25
CA VAL A 35 16.08 -12.20 18.84
C VAL A 35 14.65 -12.72 18.70
N LEU A 36 14.30 -13.80 19.41
CA LEU A 36 12.94 -14.35 19.44
C LEU A 36 11.96 -13.39 20.11
N GLN A 37 12.34 -12.77 21.23
CA GLN A 37 11.51 -11.74 21.88
C GLN A 37 11.27 -10.54 20.96
N LEU A 38 12.30 -10.06 20.27
CA LEU A 38 12.19 -8.93 19.36
C LEU A 38 11.27 -9.26 18.17
N THR A 39 11.47 -10.41 17.52
CA THR A 39 10.63 -10.82 16.40
C THR A 39 9.18 -11.08 16.81
N GLY A 40 8.96 -11.72 17.97
CA GLY A 40 7.63 -11.87 18.56
C GLY A 40 6.98 -10.53 18.89
N PHE A 41 7.74 -9.61 19.49
CA PHE A 41 7.27 -8.26 19.79
C PHE A 41 6.86 -7.51 18.52
N VAL A 42 7.68 -7.53 17.46
CA VAL A 42 7.35 -6.88 16.18
C VAL A 42 6.08 -7.48 15.57
N ALA A 43 5.92 -8.80 15.61
CA ALA A 43 4.69 -9.45 15.12
C ALA A 43 3.44 -8.99 15.89
N VAL A 44 3.51 -8.96 17.23
CA VAL A 44 2.39 -8.50 18.07
C VAL A 44 2.16 -7.00 17.90
N ALA A 45 3.21 -6.20 17.84
CA ALA A 45 3.15 -4.76 17.66
C ALA A 45 2.53 -4.39 16.31
N ALA A 46 2.78 -5.15 15.23
CA ALA A 46 2.13 -4.96 13.95
C ALA A 46 0.61 -5.17 14.05
N ILE A 47 0.17 -6.23 14.73
CA ILE A 47 -1.26 -6.50 14.95
C ILE A 47 -1.89 -5.38 15.79
N LEU A 48 -1.26 -5.02 16.90
CA LEU A 48 -1.75 -3.95 17.77
C LEU A 48 -1.76 -2.60 17.06
N ALA A 49 -0.78 -2.30 16.21
CA ALA A 49 -0.75 -1.08 15.42
C ALA A 49 -1.97 -0.99 14.49
N ILE A 50 -2.36 -2.11 13.85
CA ILE A 50 -3.57 -2.16 13.03
C ILE A 50 -4.82 -1.91 13.88
N VAL A 51 -4.95 -2.60 15.02
CA VAL A 51 -6.10 -2.41 15.94
C VAL A 51 -6.17 -0.98 16.46
N SER A 52 -5.04 -0.41 16.87
CA SER A 52 -4.94 0.96 17.33
C SER A 52 -5.27 1.95 16.22
N TRP A 53 -4.85 1.70 14.98
CA TRP A 53 -5.20 2.54 13.83
C TRP A 53 -6.71 2.52 13.57
N ILE A 54 -7.34 1.34 13.58
CA ILE A 54 -8.80 1.22 13.42
C ILE A 54 -9.50 1.96 14.56
N GLY A 55 -9.09 1.73 15.81
CA GLY A 55 -9.64 2.44 16.97
C GLY A 55 -9.48 3.96 16.86
N TYR A 56 -8.34 4.43 16.35
CA TYR A 56 -8.11 5.84 16.09
C TYR A 56 -9.08 6.38 15.03
N THR A 57 -9.29 5.67 13.92
CA THR A 57 -10.24 6.11 12.89
C THR A 57 -11.68 6.15 13.43
N LEU A 58 -12.12 5.14 14.19
CA LEU A 58 -13.47 5.13 14.78
C LEU A 58 -13.67 6.24 15.83
N ALA A 59 -12.66 6.53 16.64
CA ALA A 59 -12.71 7.58 17.64
C ALA A 59 -12.70 8.99 17.02
N THR A 60 -12.13 9.13 15.82
CA THR A 60 -11.98 10.41 15.13
C THR A 60 -12.97 10.62 13.98
N THR A 61 -13.76 9.59 13.62
CA THR A 61 -14.90 9.76 12.72
C THR A 61 -16.11 10.28 13.50
N PRO A 62 -16.55 11.54 13.28
CA PRO A 62 -17.85 11.99 13.74
C PRO A 62 -18.93 11.10 13.11
N PRO A 63 -20.06 10.86 13.80
CA PRO A 63 -21.11 9.97 13.36
C PRO A 63 -21.52 10.30 11.92
N PRO A 64 -21.70 9.27 11.07
CA PRO A 64 -21.94 9.45 9.64
C PRO A 64 -23.10 10.41 9.43
N LYS A 65 -22.83 11.47 8.65
CA LYS A 65 -23.88 12.40 8.23
C LYS A 65 -24.94 11.64 7.41
N PRO A 66 -26.20 12.07 7.44
CA PRO A 66 -27.28 11.41 6.69
C PRO A 66 -26.89 11.21 5.22
N ILE A 67 -27.20 10.02 4.70
CA ILE A 67 -26.75 9.51 3.38
C ILE A 67 -27.13 10.45 2.22
N GLU A 68 -28.17 11.26 2.38
CA GLU A 68 -28.70 12.18 1.36
C GLU A 68 -27.73 13.33 0.98
N GLU A 69 -26.87 13.79 1.89
CA GLU A 69 -25.87 14.83 1.58
C GLU A 69 -24.67 14.25 0.83
N ILE A 70 -24.32 13.00 1.13
CA ILE A 70 -23.17 12.31 0.52
C ILE A 70 -23.48 11.89 -0.92
N GLU A 71 -24.71 11.44 -1.21
CA GLU A 71 -25.12 11.14 -2.59
C GLU A 71 -25.06 12.39 -3.49
N LYS A 72 -25.52 13.54 -2.99
CA LYS A 72 -25.48 14.80 -3.76
C LYS A 72 -24.07 15.32 -4.02
N GLU A 73 -23.18 15.26 -3.02
CA GLU A 73 -21.78 15.67 -3.21
C GLU A 73 -21.03 14.73 -4.16
N VAL A 74 -21.28 13.42 -4.07
CA VAL A 74 -20.67 12.41 -4.97
C VAL A 74 -21.20 12.55 -6.41
N GLU A 75 -22.49 12.84 -6.59
CA GLU A 75 -23.08 13.08 -7.91
C GLU A 75 -22.56 14.39 -8.54
N GLU A 76 -22.37 15.45 -7.76
CA GLU A 76 -21.71 16.68 -8.26
C GLU A 76 -20.24 16.47 -8.64
N GLU A 77 -19.46 15.74 -7.83
CA GLU A 77 -18.05 15.42 -8.12
C GLU A 77 -17.91 14.52 -9.37
N LEU A 78 -18.79 13.51 -9.51
CA LEU A 78 -18.85 12.65 -10.69
C LEU A 78 -19.17 13.47 -11.93
N LYS A 79 -20.20 14.31 -11.89
CA LYS A 79 -20.63 15.13 -13.02
C LYS A 79 -19.55 16.11 -13.45
N LYS A 80 -18.85 16.73 -12.49
CA LYS A 80 -17.72 17.63 -12.76
C LYS A 80 -16.52 16.90 -13.36
N THR A 81 -16.26 15.67 -12.93
CA THR A 81 -15.20 14.81 -13.49
C THR A 81 -15.55 14.36 -14.91
N GLU A 82 -16.82 14.05 -15.16
CA GLU A 82 -17.34 13.66 -16.48
C GLU A 82 -17.27 14.83 -17.47
N GLU A 83 -17.67 16.04 -17.05
CA GLU A 83 -17.53 17.28 -17.81
C GLU A 83 -16.07 17.64 -18.11
N ALA A 84 -15.14 17.41 -17.16
CA ALA A 84 -13.71 17.62 -17.38
C ALA A 84 -13.12 16.60 -18.37
N SER A 85 -13.53 15.33 -18.27
CA SER A 85 -13.07 14.26 -19.18
C SER A 85 -13.64 14.37 -20.60
N GLY A 86 -14.89 14.84 -20.75
CA GLY A 86 -15.52 15.09 -22.04
C GLY A 86 -14.90 16.27 -22.79
N ALA A 87 -14.51 17.34 -22.08
CA ALA A 87 -13.84 18.49 -22.66
C ALA A 87 -12.41 18.19 -23.16
N GLU A 88 -11.74 17.19 -22.58
CA GLU A 88 -10.40 16.75 -22.99
C GLU A 88 -10.44 15.81 -24.20
N GLY A 89 -11.46 14.96 -24.30
CA GLY A 89 -11.70 14.09 -25.45
C GLY A 89 -12.07 14.84 -26.74
N GLU A 90 -12.87 15.90 -26.64
CA GLU A 90 -13.28 16.70 -27.81
C GLU A 90 -12.12 17.53 -28.39
N LYS A 91 -11.18 17.97 -27.54
CA LYS A 91 -9.97 18.66 -27.99
C LYS A 91 -8.95 17.74 -28.65
N ALA A 92 -8.82 16.50 -28.18
CA ALA A 92 -7.92 15.51 -28.78
C ALA A 92 -8.42 15.05 -30.17
N GLY A 93 -9.73 14.83 -30.34
CA GLY A 93 -10.30 14.43 -31.63
C GLY A 93 -10.23 15.52 -32.71
N GLY A 94 -10.43 16.78 -32.33
CA GLY A 94 -10.38 17.91 -33.28
C GLY A 94 -8.97 18.26 -33.79
N GLU A 95 -7.91 17.85 -33.09
CA GLU A 95 -6.52 18.08 -33.52
C GLU A 95 -5.98 16.99 -34.46
N GLU A 96 -6.58 15.79 -34.43
CA GLU A 96 -6.23 14.65 -35.28
C GLU A 96 -6.90 14.76 -36.66
N GLU A 97 -8.18 15.15 -36.73
CA GLU A 97 -8.93 15.31 -37.99
C GLU A 97 -8.48 16.52 -38.83
N ARG A 98 -7.77 17.49 -38.23
CA ARG A 98 -7.26 18.69 -38.92
C ARG A 98 -5.88 18.51 -39.56
N LYS A 99 -5.26 17.34 -39.39
CA LYS A 99 -3.93 16.99 -39.90
C LYS A 99 -3.95 15.98 -41.06
N GLU A 100 -5.12 15.46 -41.45
CA GLU A 100 -5.31 14.70 -42.71
C GLU A 100 -5.73 15.60 -43.89
#